data_AF-A0A978TEB6-F1
#
_entry.id   AF-A0A978TEB6-F1
#
_cell.length_a   1.000
_cell.length_b   1.000
_cell.length_c   1.000
_cell.angle_alpha   90.00
_cell.angle_beta   90.00
_cell.angle_gamma   90.00
#
_symmetry.space_group_name_H-M   'P 1'
#
loop_
_entity.id
_entity.type
_entity.pdbx_description
1 polymer ?
#
loop_
_entity_poly.entity_id
_entity_poly.type
_entity_poly.pdbx_seq_one_letter_code
_entity_poly.pdbx_strand_id
1 'polypeptide(L)' 'MRSPTTITPLQAFLRQPNIEGSPAWEFVNGRAQQQPMPTLFHAMARQR' A
#
# COMPACT_ATOMS: atom_id res chain seq x y z
N MET A 1 -27.77 -18.13 7.16
CA MET A 1 -26.39 -18.69 7.25
C MET A 1 -25.43 -17.57 6.89
N ARG A 2 -24.56 -17.12 7.80
CA ARG A 2 -23.58 -16.07 7.46
C ARG A 2 -22.43 -16.75 6.72
N SER A 3 -22.24 -16.44 5.45
CA SER A 3 -21.08 -16.89 4.70
C SER A 3 -19.82 -16.44 5.46
N PRO A 4 -18.83 -17.31 5.71
CA PRO A 4 -17.57 -16.84 6.26
C PRO A 4 -17.01 -15.82 5.28
N THR A 5 -16.88 -14.57 5.72
CA THR A 5 -16.27 -13.52 4.90
C THR A 5 -14.79 -13.84 4.81
N THR A 6 -14.42 -14.63 3.81
CA THR A 6 -13.03 -14.89 3.47
C THR A 6 -12.44 -13.55 3.04
N ILE A 7 -11.71 -12.90 3.95
CA ILE A 7 -11.04 -11.63 3.67
C ILE A 7 -10.00 -11.92 2.60
N THR A 8 -10.18 -11.30 1.43
CA THR A 8 -9.21 -11.43 0.34
C THR A 8 -7.93 -10.68 0.71
N PRO A 9 -6.77 -11.07 0.17
CA PRO A 9 -5.51 -10.34 0.40
C PRO A 9 -5.61 -8.84 0.10
N LEU A 10 -6.41 -8.46 -0.91
CA LEU A 10 -6.71 -7.06 -1.22
C LEU A 10 -7.55 -6.38 -0.12
N GLN A 11 -8.57 -7.04 0.42
CA GLN A 11 -9.34 -6.48 1.54
C GLN A 11 -8.50 -6.33 2.80
N ALA A 12 -7.58 -7.26 3.06
CA ALA A 12 -6.63 -7.15 4.16
C ALA A 12 -5.69 -5.94 3.97
N PHE A 13 -5.18 -5.75 2.75
CA PHE A 13 -4.39 -4.58 2.37
C PHE A 13 -5.15 -3.26 2.59
N LEU A 14 -6.37 -3.15 2.08
CA LEU A 14 -7.18 -1.93 2.21
C LEU A 14 -7.56 -1.58 3.66
N ARG A 15 -7.50 -2.56 4.57
CA ARG A 15 -7.76 -2.36 6.02
C ARG A 15 -6.48 -2.14 6.82
N GLN A 16 -5.33 -2.10 6.18
CA GLN A 16 -4.05 -1.96 6.86
C GLN A 16 -3.98 -0.60 7.57
N PRO A 17 -3.61 -0.56 8.86
CA PRO A 17 -3.38 0.70 9.56
C PRO A 17 -2.24 1.47 8.90
N ASN A 18 -2.37 2.78 8.79
CA ASN A 18 -1.40 3.67 8.15
C ASN A 18 -1.19 3.42 6.64
N ILE A 19 -2.20 2.90 5.92
CA ILE A 19 -2.16 2.82 4.44
C ILE A 19 -1.97 4.19 3.78
N GLU A 20 -2.45 5.26 4.43
CA GLU A 20 -2.29 6.66 4.02
C GLU A 20 -0.98 7.29 4.51
N GLY A 21 -0.15 6.55 5.26
CA GLY A 21 1.12 7.02 5.79
C GLY A 21 2.21 7.12 4.73
N SER A 22 3.27 7.89 5.02
CA SER A 22 4.48 7.91 4.21
C SER A 22 5.57 6.99 4.79
N PRO A 23 6.28 6.22 3.95
CA PRO A 23 6.11 6.08 2.50
C PRO A 23 4.83 5.30 2.13
N ALA A 24 4.27 5.62 0.96
CA ALA A 24 2.99 5.07 0.50
C ALA A 24 3.04 3.55 0.34
N TRP A 25 1.89 2.89 0.51
CA TRP A 25 1.74 1.46 0.31
C TRP A 25 1.14 1.13 -1.07
N GLU A 26 1.67 0.11 -1.72
CA GLU A 26 1.22 -0.42 -3.02
C GLU A 26 0.87 -1.91 -2.89
N PHE A 27 -0.13 -2.37 -3.64
CA PHE A 27 -0.51 -3.78 -3.67
C PHE A 27 -0.13 -4.42 -5.01
N VAL A 28 0.97 -5.17 -5.02
CA VAL A 28 1.57 -5.76 -6.23
C VAL A 28 1.73 -7.26 -6.06
N ASN A 29 1.31 -8.05 -7.05
CA ASN A 29 1.40 -9.51 -7.04
C ASN A 29 0.80 -10.17 -5.78
N GLY A 30 -0.31 -9.62 -5.27
CA GLY A 30 -0.98 -10.14 -4.09
C GLY A 30 -0.31 -9.77 -2.75
N ARG A 31 0.65 -8.84 -2.75
CA ARG A 31 1.42 -8.43 -1.58
C ARG A 31 1.37 -6.93 -1.38
N ALA A 32 1.24 -6.51 -0.13
CA ALA A 32 1.45 -5.14 0.30
C ALA A 32 2.95 -4.82 0.31
N GLN A 33 3.36 -3.75 -0.37
CA GLN A 33 4.75 -3.29 -0.42
C GLN A 33 4.78 -1.78 -0.14
N GLN A 34 5.72 -1.32 0.66
CA GLN A 34 5.96 0.11 0.82
C GLN A 34 6.78 0.62 -0.36
N GLN A 35 6.44 1.82 -0.83
CA GLN A 35 7.31 2.55 -1.73
C GLN A 35 8.67 2.76 -1.05
N PRO A 36 9.78 2.65 -1.80
CA PRO A 36 11.07 3.06 -1.28
C PRO A 36 10.98 4.53 -0.89
N MET A 37 11.56 4.87 0.26
CA MET A 37 11.70 6.26 0.70
C MET A 37 12.27 7.06 -0.48
N PRO A 38 11.63 8.14 -0.94
CA PRO A 38 12.21 8.95 -1.98
C PRO A 38 13.52 9.50 -1.42
N THR A 39 14.66 9.02 -1.91
CA THR A 39 15.92 9.72 -1.73
C THR A 39 15.72 11.11 -2.34
N LEU A 40 16.33 12.15 -1.73
CA LEU A 40 16.14 13.57 -2.10
C LEU A 40 16.14 13.83 -3.63
N PHE A 41 16.84 12.99 -4.40
CA PHE A 41 16.89 13.03 -5.86
C PHE A 41 15.56 12.76 -6.58
N HIS A 42 14.70 11.86 -6.11
CA HIS A 42 13.46 11.51 -6.80
C HIS A 42 12.31 12.48 -6.52
N ALA A 43 12.31 13.14 -5.35
CA ALA A 43 11.30 14.15 -5.00
C ALA A 43 11.38 15.37 -5.94
N MET A 44 12.60 15.80 -6.31
CA MET A 44 12.82 16.92 -7.24
C MET A 44 12.44 16.59 -8.69
N ALA A 45 12.56 15.34 -9.12
CA ALA A 45 12.19 14.93 -10.49
C ALA A 45 10.67 14.84 -10.70
N ARG A 46 9.90 14.60 -9.63
CA ARG A 46 8.43 14.48 -9.69
C ARG A 46 7.73 15.85 -9.59
N GLN A 47 8.47 16.91 -9.25
CA GLN A 47 7.96 18.27 -9.07
C GLN A 47 8.16 19.18 -10.29
N ARG A 48 8.72 18.66 -11.39
CA ARG A 48 8.86 19.38 -12.67
C ARG A 48 7.88 18.86 -13.71
#